data_AF-A0A382XVM4-F1
#
_entry.id   AF-A0A382XVM4-F1
#
_cell.length_a   1.000
_cell.length_b   1.000
_cell.length_c   1.000
_cell.angle_alpha   90.00
_cell.angle_beta   90.00
_cell.angle_gamma   90.00
#
_symmetry.space_group_name_H-M   'P 1'
#
loop_
_entity.id
_entity.type
_entity.pdbx_description
1 polymer ?
#
loop_
_entity_poly.entity_id
_entity_poly.type
_entity_poly.pdbx_seq_one_letter_code
_entity_poly.pdbx_strand_id
1 'polypeptide(L)'
;KDSPIIILDEATSALDNESELIVQESIEKLINNRTTIVIAHRLSTIENANTILVLDNGLVAESGTHSELLNNDGIYKNLYQNKFEDQDKSSSKTKTKRLQEYLPAFTEEPSQQGYLIDAWYKKSIWLYLLSPFTILFSALVRWRRNSYIKNPKKIWISSVPIIVVGNISMGGTGKTPLVKHIASELKDRGFKPGLISRGYGGKFSGTLEVTSDITYKQTGDEAQLLAKLQLPFFIDRNRSRAAKKLQESYECNVIISDDGLQHYAMGR
;
A
#
# COMPACT_ATOMS: atom_id res chain seq x y z
N LYS A 1 11.52 -8.40 -2.53
CA LYS A 1 12.13 -7.18 -1.94
C LYS A 1 12.43 -7.49 -0.49
N ASP A 2 13.49 -7.03 0.15
CA ASP A 2 13.93 -7.58 1.45
C ASP A 2 13.74 -6.60 2.62
N SER A 3 12.48 -6.25 2.92
CA SER A 3 12.16 -5.39 4.08
C SER A 3 11.98 -6.27 5.31
N PRO A 4 12.64 -6.00 6.44
CA PRO A 4 12.48 -6.79 7.67
C PRO A 4 11.11 -6.57 8.32
N ILE A 5 10.52 -5.38 8.13
CA ILE A 5 9.20 -5.01 8.65
C ILE A 5 8.29 -4.59 7.48
N ILE A 6 7.04 -5.06 7.49
CA ILE A 6 6.01 -4.72 6.51
C ILE A 6 4.75 -4.27 7.25
N ILE A 7 4.13 -3.17 6.80
CA ILE A 7 2.81 -2.75 7.27
C ILE A 7 1.87 -2.81 6.07
N LEU A 8 0.77 -3.55 6.20
CA LEU A 8 -0.27 -3.69 5.19
C LEU A 8 -1.56 -3.07 5.72
N ASP A 9 -2.01 -2.01 5.08
CA ASP A 9 -3.28 -1.36 5.38
C ASP A 9 -4.31 -1.70 4.30
N GLU A 10 -5.38 -2.41 4.69
CA GLU A 10 -6.47 -2.83 3.81
C GLU A 10 -6.06 -3.33 2.41
N ALA A 11 -4.98 -4.11 2.31
CA ALA A 11 -4.33 -4.42 1.03
C ALA A 11 -5.21 -5.19 0.01
N THR A 12 -6.42 -5.59 0.40
CA THR A 12 -7.32 -6.40 -0.41
C THR A 12 -8.76 -5.89 -0.49
N SER A 13 -9.14 -4.78 0.17
CA SER A 13 -10.55 -4.36 0.26
C SER A 13 -11.20 -4.01 -1.09
N ALA A 14 -10.40 -3.62 -2.09
CA ALA A 14 -10.86 -3.23 -3.43
C ALA A 14 -10.88 -4.37 -4.48
N LEU A 15 -10.74 -5.64 -4.06
CA LEU A 15 -10.59 -6.79 -4.97
C LEU A 15 -11.81 -7.72 -4.96
N ASP A 16 -12.24 -8.13 -6.15
CA ASP A 16 -13.23 -9.19 -6.36
C ASP A 16 -12.72 -10.57 -5.91
N ASN A 17 -13.62 -11.53 -5.67
CA ASN A 17 -13.31 -12.84 -5.07
C ASN A 17 -12.27 -13.68 -5.85
N GLU A 18 -12.19 -13.58 -7.19
CA GLU A 18 -11.17 -14.31 -7.97
C GLU A 18 -9.80 -13.62 -7.89
N SER A 19 -9.77 -12.28 -7.99
CA SER A 19 -8.55 -11.50 -7.79
C SER A 19 -8.01 -11.59 -6.36
N GLU A 20 -8.90 -11.81 -5.39
CA GLU A 20 -8.60 -11.97 -3.97
C GLU A 20 -7.66 -13.14 -3.69
N LEU A 21 -7.96 -14.34 -4.22
CA LEU A 21 -7.13 -15.52 -3.97
C LEU A 21 -5.69 -15.31 -4.46
N ILE A 22 -5.54 -14.72 -5.64
CA ILE A 22 -4.23 -14.44 -6.25
C ILE A 22 -3.44 -13.42 -5.42
N VAL A 23 -4.12 -12.38 -4.92
CA VAL A 23 -3.49 -11.36 -4.08
C VAL A 23 -3.16 -11.91 -2.70
N GLN A 24 -4.03 -12.74 -2.11
CA GLN A 24 -3.78 -13.38 -0.81
C GLN A 24 -2.53 -14.28 -0.88
N GLU A 25 -2.42 -15.14 -1.90
CA GLU A 25 -1.21 -15.95 -2.09
C GLU A 25 0.06 -15.09 -2.24
N SER A 26 -0.08 -13.93 -2.90
CA SER A 26 1.03 -13.00 -3.09
C SER A 26 1.42 -12.31 -1.79
N ILE A 27 0.45 -12.00 -0.93
CA ILE A 27 0.65 -11.45 0.42
C ILE A 27 1.30 -12.49 1.33
N GLU A 28 0.84 -13.73 1.35
CA GLU A 28 1.44 -14.82 2.15
C GLU A 28 2.92 -15.04 1.78
N LYS A 29 3.23 -15.09 0.48
CA LYS A 29 4.62 -15.16 -0.02
C LYS A 29 5.44 -13.93 0.38
N LEU A 30 4.82 -12.76 0.54
CA LEU A 30 5.48 -11.52 0.94
C LEU A 30 5.78 -11.49 2.44
N ILE A 31 4.89 -12.01 3.28
CA ILE A 31 4.98 -11.99 4.76
C ILE A 31 6.03 -12.96 5.27
N ASN A 32 6.30 -14.04 4.53
CA ASN A 32 7.19 -15.10 4.99
C ASN A 32 8.60 -14.58 5.38
N ASN A 33 9.07 -15.00 6.57
CA ASN A 33 10.32 -14.58 7.22
C ASN A 33 10.43 -13.06 7.55
N ARG A 34 9.33 -12.38 7.85
CA ARG A 34 9.32 -10.94 8.15
C ARG A 34 8.34 -10.58 9.25
N THR A 35 8.65 -9.51 9.99
CA THR A 35 7.67 -8.90 10.89
C THR A 35 6.63 -8.17 10.05
N THR A 36 5.39 -8.64 10.05
CA THR A 36 4.31 -8.02 9.29
C THR A 36 3.20 -7.57 10.24
N ILE A 37 2.83 -6.29 10.15
CA ILE A 37 1.65 -5.72 10.79
C ILE A 37 0.59 -5.59 9.71
N VAL A 38 -0.59 -6.16 9.92
CA VAL A 38 -1.69 -6.10 8.95
C VAL A 38 -2.92 -5.50 9.61
N ILE A 39 -3.44 -4.42 9.03
CA ILE A 39 -4.76 -3.87 9.35
C ILE A 39 -5.74 -4.58 8.41
N ALA A 40 -6.49 -5.53 8.97
CA ALA A 40 -7.31 -6.44 8.19
C ALA A 40 -8.80 -6.22 8.44
N HIS A 41 -9.57 -6.12 7.37
CA HIS A 41 -11.04 -6.26 7.39
C HIS A 41 -11.51 -7.66 6.95
N ARG A 42 -10.59 -8.51 6.47
CA ARG A 42 -10.86 -9.86 5.96
C ARG A 42 -10.53 -10.93 6.98
N LEU A 43 -11.45 -11.86 7.13
CA LEU A 43 -11.42 -12.89 8.15
C LEU A 43 -10.22 -13.84 8.00
N SER A 44 -9.95 -14.32 6.78
CA SER A 44 -8.82 -15.22 6.49
C SER A 44 -7.47 -14.64 6.89
N THR A 45 -7.30 -13.32 6.74
CA THR A 45 -6.06 -12.62 7.13
C THR A 45 -5.94 -12.53 8.66
N ILE A 46 -7.05 -12.35 9.35
CA ILE A 46 -7.11 -12.27 10.82
C ILE A 46 -6.85 -13.66 11.42
N GLU A 47 -7.50 -14.71 10.90
CA GLU A 47 -7.39 -16.09 11.41
C GLU A 47 -5.96 -16.64 11.35
N ASN A 48 -5.22 -16.30 10.30
CA ASN A 48 -3.86 -16.77 10.08
C ASN A 48 -2.78 -15.93 10.80
N ALA A 49 -3.16 -14.90 11.56
CA ALA A 49 -2.22 -14.05 12.27
C ALA A 49 -1.61 -14.78 13.49
N ASN A 50 -0.30 -14.60 13.70
CA ASN A 50 0.37 -15.11 14.91
C ASN A 50 -0.14 -14.44 16.19
N THR A 51 -0.52 -13.17 16.09
CA THR A 51 -1.11 -12.38 17.18
C THR A 51 -2.06 -11.36 16.58
N ILE A 52 -3.24 -11.24 17.18
CA ILE A 52 -4.27 -10.28 16.83
C ILE A 52 -4.30 -9.23 17.93
N LEU A 53 -4.40 -7.96 17.53
CA LEU A 53 -4.63 -6.83 18.43
C LEU A 53 -6.01 -6.25 18.11
N VAL A 54 -6.91 -6.26 19.08
CA VAL A 54 -8.24 -5.67 18.94
C VAL A 54 -8.20 -4.27 19.51
N LEU A 55 -8.55 -3.30 18.66
CA LEU A 55 -8.62 -1.90 19.05
C LEU A 55 -10.05 -1.53 19.43
N ASP A 56 -10.22 -0.88 20.57
CA ASP A 56 -11.45 -0.21 20.97
C ASP A 56 -11.12 1.19 21.49
N ASN A 57 -11.84 2.20 21.00
CA ASN A 57 -11.64 3.61 21.38
C ASN A 57 -10.17 4.10 21.33
N GLY A 58 -9.40 3.59 20.36
CA GLY A 58 -8.00 3.96 20.15
C GLY A 58 -6.99 3.27 21.09
N LEU A 59 -7.43 2.30 21.89
CA LEU A 59 -6.58 1.50 22.79
C LEU A 59 -6.64 0.02 22.41
N VAL A 60 -5.60 -0.74 22.78
CA VAL A 60 -5.62 -2.21 22.64
C VAL A 60 -6.50 -2.78 23.74
N ALA A 61 -7.69 -3.25 23.36
CA ALA A 61 -8.66 -3.85 24.27
C ALA A 61 -8.39 -5.34 24.50
N GLU A 62 -7.97 -6.06 23.46
CA GLU A 62 -7.64 -7.48 23.53
C GLU A 62 -6.41 -7.80 22.70
N SER A 63 -5.67 -8.83 23.11
CA SER A 63 -4.52 -9.38 22.38
C SER A 63 -4.41 -10.88 22.59
N GLY A 64 -4.13 -11.61 21.51
CA GLY A 64 -3.95 -13.06 21.57
C GLY A 64 -3.97 -13.70 20.19
N THR A 65 -3.91 -15.03 20.15
CA THR A 65 -4.16 -15.80 18.93
C THR A 65 -5.65 -15.83 18.60
N HIS A 66 -5.99 -16.20 17.36
CA HIS A 66 -7.37 -16.37 16.93
C HIS A 66 -8.19 -17.27 17.88
N SER A 67 -7.63 -18.43 18.22
CA SER A 67 -8.30 -19.40 19.11
C SER A 67 -8.49 -18.88 20.53
N GLU A 68 -7.50 -18.17 21.08
CA GLU A 68 -7.61 -17.57 22.42
C GLU A 68 -8.71 -16.51 22.47
N LEU A 69 -8.74 -15.63 21.46
CA LEU A 69 -9.73 -14.55 21.39
C LEU A 69 -11.15 -15.04 21.09
N LEU A 70 -11.32 -16.16 20.37
CA LEU A 70 -12.64 -16.79 20.17
C LEU A 70 -13.19 -17.48 21.42
N ASN A 71 -12.30 -18.02 22.26
CA ASN A 71 -12.71 -18.66 23.51
C ASN A 71 -13.12 -17.64 24.58
N ASN A 72 -12.65 -16.40 24.45
CA ASN A 72 -13.08 -15.29 25.28
C ASN A 72 -14.43 -14.74 24.77
N ASP A 73 -15.37 -14.44 25.67
CA ASP A 73 -16.58 -13.67 25.34
C ASP A 73 -16.26 -12.17 25.21
N GLY A 74 -15.35 -11.85 24.29
CA GLY A 74 -14.82 -10.50 24.04
C GLY A 74 -15.38 -9.82 22.78
N ILE A 75 -14.87 -8.60 22.54
CA ILE A 75 -15.11 -7.80 21.33
C ILE A 75 -14.72 -8.60 20.08
N TYR A 76 -13.60 -9.32 20.13
CA TYR A 76 -13.14 -10.12 19.00
C TYR A 76 -14.20 -11.13 18.53
N LYS A 77 -14.72 -11.93 19.46
CA LYS A 77 -15.71 -12.97 19.18
C LYS A 77 -17.00 -12.39 18.60
N ASN A 78 -17.46 -11.25 19.14
CA ASN A 78 -18.62 -10.54 18.62
C ASN A 78 -18.40 -10.04 17.18
N LEU A 79 -17.24 -9.43 16.91
CA LEU A 79 -16.87 -8.99 15.56
C LEU A 79 -16.78 -10.17 14.58
N TYR A 80 -16.22 -11.30 15.03
CA TYR A 80 -16.10 -12.51 14.25
C TYR A 80 -17.48 -13.07 13.88
N GLN A 81 -18.36 -13.28 14.86
CA GLN A 81 -19.71 -13.83 14.63
C GLN A 81 -20.54 -12.96 13.67
N ASN A 82 -20.50 -11.64 13.83
CA ASN A 82 -21.20 -10.72 12.93
C ASN A 82 -20.70 -10.83 11.48
N LYS A 83 -19.38 -11.02 11.28
CA LYS A 83 -18.80 -11.21 9.94
C LYS A 83 -19.26 -12.51 9.27
N PHE A 84 -19.46 -13.60 10.04
CA PHE A 84 -20.02 -14.86 9.50
C PHE A 84 -21.47 -14.70 9.09
N GLU A 85 -22.29 -14.05 9.94
CA GLU A 85 -23.69 -13.83 9.62
C GLU A 85 -23.89 -13.03 8.33
N ASP A 86 -23.03 -12.05 8.06
CA ASP A 86 -23.06 -11.26 6.83
C ASP A 86 -22.68 -12.08 5.59
N GLN A 87 -21.77 -13.06 5.71
CA GLN A 87 -21.41 -13.96 4.60
C GLN A 87 -22.49 -15.01 4.33
N ASP A 88 -23.10 -15.60 5.35
CA ASP A 88 -24.17 -16.60 5.21
C ASP A 88 -25.47 -15.98 4.67
N LYS A 89 -25.75 -14.71 5.00
CA LYS A 89 -26.87 -13.96 4.40
C LYS A 89 -26.65 -13.61 2.92
N SER A 90 -25.40 -13.63 2.42
CA SER A 90 -25.10 -13.39 1.01
C SER A 90 -25.29 -14.64 0.11
N SER A 91 -25.37 -15.84 0.71
CA SER A 91 -25.51 -17.11 0.00
C SER A 91 -26.92 -17.73 0.09
N SER A 92 -27.82 -17.19 0.92
CA SER A 92 -29.22 -17.64 1.03
C SER A 92 -30.23 -16.52 0.66
N LYS A 93 -31.19 -16.88 -0.20
CA LYS A 93 -32.01 -16.00 -1.06
C LYS A 93 -32.98 -15.05 -0.31
N THR A 94 -33.37 -13.99 -1.02
CA THR A 94 -34.69 -13.29 -0.99
C THR A 94 -34.73 -11.94 -0.26
N LYS A 95 -35.25 -10.94 -1.00
CA LYS A 95 -35.55 -9.56 -0.57
C LYS A 95 -36.16 -9.50 0.83
N THR A 96 -35.45 -8.91 1.78
CA THR A 96 -36.08 -8.22 2.90
C THR A 96 -35.40 -6.86 3.10
N LYS A 97 -36.10 -5.81 2.65
CA LYS A 97 -35.88 -4.40 3.01
C LYS A 97 -35.73 -4.30 4.54
N ARG A 98 -34.54 -4.04 5.09
CA ARG A 98 -34.40 -3.40 6.42
C ARG A 98 -33.02 -2.91 6.89
N LEU A 99 -32.06 -2.63 6.00
CA LEU A 99 -30.74 -2.09 6.42
C LEU A 99 -30.24 -0.91 5.58
N GLN A 100 -31.15 -0.21 4.88
CA GLN A 100 -30.78 0.86 3.96
C GLN A 100 -31.41 2.18 4.39
N GLU A 101 -31.14 2.61 5.62
CA GLU A 101 -31.68 3.88 6.16
C GLU A 101 -30.62 4.84 6.73
N TYR A 102 -29.33 4.47 6.73
CA TYR A 102 -28.24 5.35 7.20
C TYR A 102 -27.09 5.58 6.21
N LEU A 103 -27.15 5.00 5.01
CA LEU A 103 -26.25 5.34 3.92
C LEU A 103 -27.07 6.06 2.85
N PRO A 104 -26.71 7.30 2.44
CA PRO A 104 -27.30 7.85 1.22
C PRO A 104 -27.09 6.82 0.11
N ALA A 105 -28.14 6.57 -0.67
CA ALA A 105 -28.01 5.74 -1.87
C ALA A 105 -26.95 6.40 -2.74
N PHE A 106 -25.74 5.85 -2.73
CA PHE A 106 -24.75 6.19 -3.75
C PHE A 106 -25.39 5.72 -5.06
N THR A 107 -25.89 6.67 -5.85
CA THR A 107 -25.93 6.46 -7.29
C THR A 107 -24.48 6.24 -7.66
N GLU A 108 -24.11 4.98 -7.90
CA GLU A 108 -22.94 4.69 -8.70
C GLU A 108 -23.16 5.46 -10.00
N GLU A 109 -22.56 6.65 -10.11
CA GLU A 109 -22.34 7.18 -11.44
C GLU A 109 -21.59 6.08 -12.17
N PRO A 110 -22.05 5.62 -13.35
CA PRO A 110 -21.30 4.69 -14.15
C PRO A 110 -19.98 5.39 -14.44
N SER A 111 -18.97 5.09 -13.61
CA SER A 111 -17.60 5.46 -13.89
C SER A 111 -17.39 5.01 -15.32
N GLN A 112 -16.89 5.90 -16.18
CA GLN A 112 -16.53 5.57 -17.55
C GLN A 112 -15.41 4.51 -17.52
N GLN A 113 -15.77 3.29 -17.15
CA GLN A 113 -14.89 2.13 -17.13
C GLN A 113 -14.71 1.78 -18.59
N GLY A 114 -13.48 1.96 -19.07
CA GLY A 114 -13.15 1.72 -20.46
C GLY A 114 -13.52 0.30 -20.87
N TYR A 115 -13.84 0.13 -22.16
CA TYR A 115 -14.20 -1.14 -22.81
C TYR A 115 -13.34 -2.36 -22.41
N LEU A 116 -12.09 -2.11 -22.03
CA LEU A 116 -11.11 -3.10 -21.58
C LEU A 116 -11.44 -3.71 -20.21
N ILE A 117 -11.94 -2.90 -19.27
CA ILE A 117 -12.35 -3.33 -17.92
C ILE A 117 -13.61 -4.18 -18.03
N ASP A 118 -14.58 -3.75 -18.82
CA ASP A 118 -15.80 -4.53 -19.09
C ASP A 118 -15.49 -5.88 -19.76
N ALA A 119 -14.57 -5.89 -20.73
CA ALA A 119 -14.15 -7.10 -21.39
C ALA A 119 -13.47 -8.09 -20.42
N TRP A 120 -12.73 -7.58 -19.43
CA TRP A 120 -12.05 -8.35 -18.39
C TRP A 120 -13.06 -9.06 -17.48
N TYR A 121 -14.04 -8.32 -16.96
CA TYR A 121 -15.10 -8.90 -16.13
C TYR A 121 -15.96 -9.91 -16.88
N LYS A 122 -16.18 -9.71 -18.18
CA LYS A 122 -16.94 -10.66 -19.02
C LYS A 122 -16.14 -11.87 -19.48
N LYS A 123 -14.87 -12.02 -19.06
CA LYS A 123 -13.94 -13.07 -19.52
C LYS A 123 -13.93 -13.20 -21.05
N SER A 124 -13.95 -12.06 -21.73
CA SER A 124 -14.14 -12.02 -23.19
C SER A 124 -12.97 -12.73 -23.89
N ILE A 125 -13.28 -13.63 -24.82
CA ILE A 125 -12.31 -14.46 -25.53
C ILE A 125 -11.25 -13.61 -26.26
N TRP A 126 -11.60 -12.38 -26.66
CA TRP A 126 -10.67 -11.46 -27.31
C TRP A 126 -9.49 -11.01 -26.42
N LEU A 127 -9.62 -11.07 -25.09
CA LEU A 127 -8.47 -10.79 -24.20
C LEU A 127 -7.36 -11.83 -24.32
N TYR A 128 -7.68 -13.06 -24.74
CA TYR A 128 -6.67 -14.08 -25.00
C TYR A 128 -5.77 -13.74 -26.21
N LEU A 129 -6.21 -12.87 -27.13
CA LEU A 129 -5.33 -12.33 -28.19
C LEU A 129 -4.22 -11.42 -27.63
N LEU A 130 -4.37 -10.89 -26.41
CA LEU A 130 -3.31 -10.13 -25.73
C LEU A 130 -2.32 -11.05 -25.00
N SER A 131 -2.58 -12.35 -24.90
CA SER A 131 -1.67 -13.30 -24.24
C SER A 131 -0.21 -13.27 -24.72
N PRO A 132 0.12 -13.13 -26.03
CA PRO A 132 1.51 -12.96 -26.46
C PRO A 132 2.16 -11.68 -25.89
N PHE A 133 1.41 -10.57 -25.77
CA PHE A 133 1.91 -9.35 -25.13
C PHE A 133 2.15 -9.56 -23.64
N THR A 134 1.28 -10.29 -22.95
CA THR A 134 1.45 -10.66 -21.54
C THR A 134 2.71 -11.48 -21.32
N ILE A 135 3.01 -12.45 -22.19
CA ILE A 135 4.22 -13.27 -22.12
C ILE A 135 5.46 -12.40 -22.33
N LEU A 136 5.46 -11.53 -23.35
CA LEU A 136 6.56 -10.62 -23.64
C LEU A 136 6.83 -9.65 -22.48
N PHE A 137 5.78 -9.02 -21.96
CA PHE A 137 5.88 -8.11 -20.81
C PHE A 137 6.39 -8.86 -19.56
N SER A 138 5.86 -10.04 -19.29
CA SER A 138 6.30 -10.89 -18.16
C SER A 138 7.76 -11.29 -18.29
N ALA A 139 8.23 -11.65 -19.49
CA ALA A 139 9.62 -11.97 -19.76
C ALA A 139 10.53 -10.75 -19.53
N LEU A 140 10.14 -9.56 -20.02
CA LEU A 140 10.87 -8.32 -19.81
C LEU A 140 10.95 -7.93 -18.32
N VAL A 141 9.85 -8.02 -17.59
CA VAL A 141 9.81 -7.74 -16.14
C VAL A 141 10.68 -8.73 -15.38
N ARG A 142 10.60 -10.03 -15.71
CA ARG A 142 11.42 -11.09 -15.08
C ARG A 142 12.90 -10.89 -15.38
N TRP A 143 13.26 -10.55 -16.62
CA TRP A 143 14.65 -10.23 -17.00
C TRP A 143 15.16 -9.01 -16.24
N ARG A 144 14.38 -7.91 -16.20
CA ARG A 144 14.71 -6.71 -15.43
C ARG A 144 14.92 -7.01 -13.96
N ARG A 145 13.98 -7.72 -13.31
CA ARG A 145 14.09 -8.14 -11.90
C ARG A 145 15.35 -8.96 -11.65
N ASN A 146 15.61 -9.95 -12.50
CA ASN A 146 16.77 -10.83 -12.36
C ASN A 146 18.10 -10.06 -12.56
N SER A 147 18.12 -9.03 -13.40
CA SER A 147 19.29 -8.17 -13.58
C SER A 147 19.69 -7.44 -12.29
N TYR A 148 18.72 -6.98 -11.49
CA TYR A 148 18.99 -6.33 -10.20
C TYR A 148 19.38 -7.34 -9.11
N ILE A 149 18.73 -8.51 -9.06
CA ILE A 149 19.07 -9.56 -8.09
C ILE A 149 20.50 -10.08 -8.32
N LYS A 150 20.91 -10.24 -9.59
CA LYS A 150 22.24 -10.76 -9.94
C LYS A 150 23.36 -9.71 -9.92
N ASN A 151 23.04 -8.42 -9.90
CA ASN A 151 24.04 -7.34 -9.88
C ASN A 151 23.86 -6.41 -8.67
N PRO A 152 24.43 -6.76 -7.50
CA PRO A 152 24.38 -5.94 -6.30
C PRO A 152 24.94 -4.52 -6.52
N LYS A 153 25.91 -4.36 -7.42
CA LYS A 153 26.50 -3.05 -7.79
C LYS A 153 25.51 -2.05 -8.39
N LYS A 154 24.33 -2.50 -8.87
CA LYS A 154 23.26 -1.62 -9.38
C LYS A 154 22.32 -1.12 -8.28
N ILE A 155 22.47 -1.62 -7.05
CA ILE A 155 21.63 -1.29 -5.90
C ILE A 155 22.41 -0.30 -5.05
N TRP A 156 21.82 0.86 -4.80
CA TRP A 156 22.36 1.81 -3.83
C TRP A 156 21.78 1.50 -2.45
N ILE A 157 22.65 1.32 -1.45
CA ILE A 157 22.25 1.06 -0.06
C ILE A 157 22.40 2.38 0.70
N SER A 158 21.35 2.77 1.44
CA SER A 158 21.40 3.97 2.28
C SER A 158 22.13 3.67 3.59
N SER A 159 22.82 4.68 4.12
CA SER A 159 23.40 4.63 5.47
C SER A 159 22.38 4.83 6.59
N VAL A 160 21.13 5.17 6.27
CA VAL A 160 20.05 5.35 7.25
C VAL A 160 18.83 4.48 6.88
N PRO A 161 17.98 4.11 7.84
CA PRO A 161 16.77 3.34 7.59
C PRO A 161 15.85 4.03 6.58
N ILE A 162 15.29 3.26 5.64
CA ILE A 162 14.31 3.73 4.67
C ILE A 162 12.95 3.08 4.94
N ILE A 163 11.96 3.90 5.30
CA ILE A 163 10.55 3.50 5.37
C ILE A 163 9.94 3.72 3.99
N VAL A 164 9.24 2.71 3.46
CA VAL A 164 8.55 2.84 2.17
C VAL A 164 7.07 2.66 2.35
N VAL A 165 6.33 3.68 1.94
CA VAL A 165 4.89 3.63 1.81
C VAL A 165 4.56 3.45 0.33
N GLY A 166 3.67 2.52 0.02
CA GLY A 166 3.27 2.27 -1.35
C GLY A 166 2.04 1.38 -1.41
N ASN A 167 1.45 1.28 -2.60
CA ASN A 167 0.27 0.47 -2.84
C ASN A 167 0.54 -0.64 -3.88
N ILE A 168 -0.26 -1.69 -3.83
CA ILE A 168 -0.23 -2.84 -4.73
C ILE A 168 -1.14 -2.59 -5.96
N SER A 169 -2.20 -1.78 -5.84
CA SER A 169 -3.12 -1.45 -6.92
C SER A 169 -2.90 -0.04 -7.52
N MET A 170 -3.47 0.21 -8.70
CA MET A 170 -3.51 1.54 -9.32
C MET A 170 -4.74 2.29 -8.81
N GLY A 171 -4.55 3.43 -8.13
CA GLY A 171 -5.64 4.24 -7.57
C GLY A 171 -5.20 5.13 -6.39
N GLY A 172 -6.03 6.14 -6.05
CA GLY A 172 -5.83 7.00 -4.88
C GLY A 172 -6.09 6.22 -3.60
N THR A 173 -5.03 5.90 -2.86
CA THR A 173 -5.03 4.82 -1.86
C THR A 173 -4.57 5.26 -0.48
N GLY A 174 -4.78 6.53 -0.13
CA GLY A 174 -4.45 7.05 1.21
C GLY A 174 -2.95 7.09 1.56
N LYS A 175 -2.05 6.77 0.62
CA LYS A 175 -0.59 6.79 0.81
C LYS A 175 -0.09 8.12 1.37
N THR A 176 -0.54 9.23 0.79
CA THR A 176 -0.05 10.56 1.16
C THR A 176 -0.45 10.97 2.60
N PRO A 177 -1.71 10.78 3.05
CA PRO A 177 -2.07 10.88 4.46
C PRO A 177 -1.22 10.01 5.39
N LEU A 178 -0.96 8.75 5.02
CA LEU A 178 -0.15 7.84 5.84
C LEU A 178 1.31 8.30 5.94
N VAL A 179 1.93 8.69 4.82
CA VAL A 179 3.28 9.28 4.79
C VAL A 179 3.33 10.51 5.69
N LYS A 180 2.32 11.38 5.62
CA LYS A 180 2.22 12.58 6.45
C LYS A 180 2.18 12.21 7.94
N HIS A 181 1.35 11.25 8.32
CA HIS A 181 1.21 10.83 9.71
C HIS A 181 2.52 10.22 10.25
N ILE A 182 3.13 9.29 9.51
CA ILE A 182 4.42 8.68 9.89
C ILE A 182 5.51 9.75 10.05
N ALA A 183 5.59 10.71 9.12
CA ALA A 183 6.58 11.77 9.15
C ALA A 183 6.41 12.71 10.35
N SER A 184 5.16 13.10 10.65
CA SER A 184 4.84 13.90 11.84
C SER A 184 5.18 13.15 13.13
N GLU A 185 4.73 11.91 13.27
CA GLU A 185 4.95 11.10 14.47
C GLU A 185 6.44 10.86 14.73
N LEU A 186 7.23 10.59 13.69
CA LEU A 186 8.68 10.46 13.82
C LEU A 186 9.34 11.76 14.27
N LYS A 187 8.91 12.91 13.72
CA LYS A 187 9.40 14.23 14.14
C LYS A 187 9.06 14.51 15.60
N ASP A 188 7.84 14.21 16.03
CA ASP A 188 7.36 14.43 17.40
C ASP A 188 8.12 13.54 18.41
N ARG A 189 8.56 12.35 17.98
CA ARG A 189 9.45 11.46 18.75
C ARG A 189 10.93 11.86 18.69
N GLY A 190 11.27 13.00 18.07
CA GLY A 190 12.63 13.54 18.01
C GLY A 190 13.50 13.00 16.88
N PHE A 191 12.95 12.23 15.94
CA PHE A 191 13.68 11.85 14.73
C PHE A 191 13.82 13.04 13.76
N LYS A 192 14.79 12.94 12.85
CA LYS A 192 15.01 13.89 11.74
C LYS A 192 14.61 13.22 10.43
N PRO A 193 13.30 13.13 10.11
CA PRO A 193 12.84 12.46 8.90
C PRO A 193 13.13 13.32 7.67
N GLY A 194 13.62 12.67 6.61
CA GLY A 194 13.67 13.24 5.28
C GLY A 194 12.73 12.50 4.33
N LEU A 195 12.11 13.24 3.41
CA LEU A 195 11.14 12.72 2.46
C LEU A 195 11.77 12.54 1.09
N ILE A 196 11.34 11.49 0.39
CA ILE A 196 11.61 11.32 -1.03
C ILE A 196 10.35 10.85 -1.77
N SER A 197 10.13 11.37 -2.97
CA SER A 197 9.02 10.96 -3.83
C SER A 197 9.42 10.94 -5.31
N ARG A 198 8.56 10.38 -6.14
CA ARG A 198 8.74 10.34 -7.60
C ARG A 198 8.41 11.68 -8.27
N GLY A 199 7.54 12.50 -7.68
CA GLY A 199 7.01 13.71 -8.31
C GLY A 199 6.08 13.41 -9.48
N TYR A 200 5.11 12.49 -9.30
CA TYR A 200 4.20 12.10 -10.38
C TYR A 200 3.37 13.30 -10.86
N GLY A 201 3.20 13.46 -12.18
CA GLY A 201 2.50 14.61 -12.78
C GLY A 201 3.32 15.92 -12.85
N GLY A 202 4.45 16.02 -12.15
CA GLY A 202 5.32 17.20 -12.15
C GLY A 202 6.22 17.31 -13.40
N LYS A 203 6.50 18.55 -13.81
CA LYS A 203 7.47 18.88 -14.88
C LYS A 203 8.80 19.35 -14.28
N PHE A 204 9.73 18.42 -14.12
CA PHE A 204 11.09 18.69 -13.65
C PHE A 204 12.12 17.74 -14.28
N SER A 205 13.38 18.16 -14.29
CA SER A 205 14.54 17.38 -14.73
C SER A 205 15.51 17.14 -13.57
N GLY A 206 16.09 15.94 -13.52
CA GLY A 206 17.02 15.56 -12.46
C GLY A 206 16.38 15.40 -11.08
N THR A 207 17.16 15.71 -10.05
CA THR A 207 16.75 15.71 -8.63
C THR A 207 16.37 17.12 -8.24
N LEU A 208 15.13 17.33 -7.79
CA LEU A 208 14.62 18.64 -7.39
C LEU A 208 14.32 18.62 -5.89
N GLU A 209 14.79 19.63 -5.18
CA GLU A 209 14.37 19.90 -3.80
C GLU A 209 12.99 20.53 -3.82
N VAL A 210 12.09 20.05 -2.97
CA VAL A 210 10.72 20.55 -2.88
C VAL A 210 10.62 21.51 -1.71
N THR A 211 10.50 22.80 -2.00
CA THR A 211 10.17 23.83 -1.01
C THR A 211 8.71 24.24 -1.13
N SER A 212 8.19 24.96 -0.13
CA SER A 212 6.81 25.48 -0.10
C SER A 212 6.47 26.42 -1.26
N ASP A 213 7.50 26.98 -1.90
CA ASP A 213 7.40 28.10 -2.84
C ASP A 213 7.36 27.60 -4.29
N ILE A 214 7.68 26.32 -4.50
CA ILE A 214 7.66 25.66 -5.80
C ILE A 214 6.22 25.30 -6.16
N THR A 215 5.85 25.48 -7.43
CA THR A 215 4.48 25.27 -7.90
C THR A 215 4.16 23.78 -8.10
N TYR A 216 2.89 23.41 -7.88
CA TYR A 216 2.38 22.04 -8.13
C TYR A 216 2.64 21.54 -9.57
N LYS A 217 2.71 22.45 -10.56
CA LYS A 217 3.05 22.12 -11.95
C LYS A 217 4.46 21.52 -12.09
N GLN A 218 5.37 21.88 -11.19
CA GLN A 218 6.75 21.38 -11.18
C GLN A 218 6.88 20.14 -10.30
N THR A 219 6.19 20.08 -9.17
CA THR A 219 6.36 19.03 -8.15
C THR A 219 5.38 17.87 -8.29
N GLY A 220 4.18 18.13 -8.80
CA GLY A 220 3.03 17.24 -8.75
C GLY A 220 2.21 17.42 -7.46
N ASP A 221 0.95 16.99 -7.50
CA ASP A 221 -0.02 17.28 -6.43
C ASP A 221 0.33 16.60 -5.09
N GLU A 222 0.78 15.34 -5.14
CA GLU A 222 1.20 14.58 -3.95
C GLU A 222 2.40 15.23 -3.25
N ALA A 223 3.41 15.64 -4.03
CA ALA A 223 4.60 16.29 -3.50
C ALA A 223 4.25 17.66 -2.88
N GLN A 224 3.38 18.43 -3.51
CA GLN A 224 2.95 19.71 -2.95
C GLN A 224 2.24 19.54 -1.59
N LEU A 225 1.45 18.47 -1.44
CA LEU A 225 0.78 18.18 -0.18
C LEU A 225 1.79 17.86 0.93
N LEU A 226 2.81 17.05 0.62
CA LEU A 226 3.86 16.68 1.58
C LEU A 226 4.83 17.82 1.90
N ALA A 227 5.05 18.76 0.98
CA ALA A 227 5.89 19.94 1.20
C ALA A 227 5.45 20.79 2.40
N LYS A 228 4.15 20.76 2.74
CA LYS A 228 3.58 21.46 3.90
C LYS A 228 4.13 20.98 5.24
N LEU A 229 4.76 19.80 5.30
CA LEU A 229 5.40 19.28 6.50
C LEU A 229 6.68 20.03 6.89
N GLN A 230 7.24 20.85 5.98
CA GLN A 230 8.49 21.59 6.18
C GLN A 230 9.63 20.65 6.61
N LEU A 231 9.68 19.48 5.99
CA LEU A 231 10.75 18.50 6.15
C LEU A 231 11.68 18.55 4.93
N PRO A 232 12.96 18.19 5.08
CA PRO A 232 13.86 17.99 3.95
C PRO A 232 13.24 17.05 2.93
N PHE A 233 12.99 17.52 1.70
CA PHE A 233 12.21 16.77 0.72
C PHE A 233 12.77 16.90 -0.69
N PHE A 234 13.05 15.75 -1.33
CA PHE A 234 13.50 15.70 -2.72
C PHE A 234 12.59 14.82 -3.59
N ILE A 235 12.40 15.24 -4.84
CA ILE A 235 11.76 14.43 -5.88
C ILE A 235 12.75 14.03 -6.97
N ASP A 236 12.71 12.75 -7.35
CA ASP A 236 13.42 12.23 -8.52
C ASP A 236 12.73 10.94 -9.00
N ARG A 237 12.64 10.76 -10.33
CA ARG A 237 12.19 9.50 -10.94
C ARG A 237 13.05 8.31 -10.47
N ASN A 238 14.34 8.55 -10.22
CA ASN A 238 15.24 7.63 -9.54
C ASN A 238 15.37 8.02 -8.06
N ARG A 239 14.60 7.36 -7.20
CA ARG A 239 14.55 7.70 -5.78
C ARG A 239 15.88 7.46 -5.05
N SER A 240 16.77 6.61 -5.57
CA SER A 240 18.11 6.43 -5.01
C SER A 240 18.96 7.71 -5.14
N ARG A 241 18.79 8.47 -6.23
CA ARG A 241 19.46 9.78 -6.40
C ARG A 241 18.88 10.83 -5.45
N ALA A 242 17.55 10.88 -5.32
CA ALA A 242 16.90 11.75 -4.35
C ALA A 242 17.36 11.44 -2.92
N ALA A 243 17.38 10.16 -2.54
CA ALA A 243 17.84 9.73 -1.22
C ALA A 243 19.31 10.09 -0.99
N LYS A 244 20.19 9.85 -1.97
CA LYS A 244 21.59 10.24 -1.88
C LYS A 244 21.74 11.76 -1.69
N LYS A 245 21.02 12.56 -2.48
CA LYS A 245 21.09 14.03 -2.40
C LYS A 245 20.55 14.57 -1.08
N LEU A 246 19.48 13.97 -0.57
CA LEU A 246 18.90 14.25 0.73
C LEU A 246 19.93 14.03 1.85
N GLN A 247 20.64 12.89 1.84
CA GLN A 247 21.68 12.59 2.83
C GLN A 247 22.92 13.48 2.71
N GLU A 248 23.27 13.93 1.50
CA GLU A 248 24.36 14.89 1.29
C GLU A 248 24.01 16.31 1.77
N SER A 249 22.73 16.68 1.73
CA SER A 249 22.27 18.06 1.98
C SER A 249 21.76 18.26 3.41
N TYR A 250 21.30 17.19 4.07
CA TYR A 250 20.65 17.25 5.38
C TYR A 250 21.08 16.09 6.28
N GLU A 251 21.19 16.38 7.59
CA GLU A 251 21.39 15.36 8.62
C GLU A 251 20.09 14.63 8.97
N CYS A 252 19.63 13.76 8.07
CA CYS A 252 18.48 12.89 8.31
C CYS A 252 18.90 11.58 8.98
N ASN A 253 18.13 11.09 9.95
CA ASN A 253 18.35 9.77 10.58
C ASN A 253 17.35 8.70 10.14
N VAL A 254 16.35 9.07 9.34
CA VAL A 254 15.38 8.17 8.70
C VAL A 254 14.89 8.80 7.40
N ILE A 255 14.65 7.98 6.37
CA ILE A 255 14.13 8.42 5.07
C ILE A 255 12.77 7.78 4.83
N ILE A 256 11.78 8.56 4.40
CA ILE A 256 10.45 8.06 4.05
C ILE A 256 10.25 8.22 2.55
N SER A 257 10.01 7.11 1.85
CA SER A 257 9.75 7.07 0.42
C SER A 257 8.25 6.90 0.15
N ASP A 258 7.67 7.89 -0.51
CA ASP A 258 6.33 7.79 -1.10
C ASP A 258 6.41 7.06 -2.45
N ASP A 259 5.56 6.05 -2.63
CA ASP A 259 5.49 5.15 -3.79
C ASP A 259 6.84 4.50 -4.21
N GLY A 260 7.51 3.94 -3.21
CA GLY A 260 8.78 3.27 -3.39
C GLY A 260 8.67 1.83 -3.89
N LEU A 261 7.49 1.19 -3.91
CA LEU A 261 7.36 -0.27 -4.02
C LEU A 261 7.89 -0.87 -5.33
N GLN A 262 8.04 -0.12 -6.41
CA GLN A 262 8.57 -0.62 -7.69
C GLN A 262 10.04 -0.21 -7.99
N HIS A 263 10.68 0.56 -7.11
CA HIS A 263 12.09 0.95 -7.30
C HIS A 263 13.01 -0.16 -6.82
N TYR A 264 13.68 -0.87 -7.73
CA TYR A 264 14.64 -1.94 -7.41
C TYR A 264 16.08 -1.42 -7.21
N ALA A 265 16.37 -0.20 -7.67
CA ALA A 265 17.70 0.40 -7.58
C ALA A 265 18.01 1.01 -6.20
N MET A 266 17.02 1.03 -5.29
CA MET A 266 17.16 1.47 -3.91
C MET A 266 17.13 0.25 -3.03
N GLY A 267 18.28 -0.06 -2.45
CA GLY A 267 18.43 -1.00 -1.35
C GLY A 267 17.70 -0.47 -0.12
N ARG A 268 17.04 -1.39 0.55
CA ARG A 268 16.19 -1.18 1.71
C ARG A 268 16.32 -2.42 2.56
#